data_AF-A0A7Z9M255-F1
#
_entry.id   AF-A0A7Z9M255-F1
#
_cell.length_a   1.000
_cell.length_b   1.000
_cell.length_c   1.000
_cell.angle_alpha   90.00
_cell.angle_beta   90.00
_cell.angle_gamma   90.00
#
_symmetry.space_group_name_H-M   'P 1'
#
loop_
_entity.id
_entity.type
_entity.pdbx_description
1 polymer ?
#
loop_
_entity_poly.entity_id
_entity_poly.type
_entity_poly.pdbx_seq_one_letter_code
_entity_poly.pdbx_strand_id
1 'polypeptide(L)'
;MVTPKESQTGVATANELYWGSKQSVNKIAEGLELSKSALYDIIQPHPLGLSCPTCGREVVFANRTAREKGLATCSECDWEGPEDDTDPFVAERPVVLPTYEERGEVDVGDRAENASVEPFAQLDSSTTRTMAAGALLGAAAGLALVLWTWRR
;
A
#
# COMPACT_ATOMS: atom_id res chain seq x y z
N MET A 1 6.78 -16.72 30.62
CA MET A 1 6.10 -15.50 30.16
C MET A 1 6.99 -14.90 29.09
N VAL A 2 6.68 -15.12 27.81
CA VAL A 2 7.47 -14.54 26.71
C VAL A 2 7.19 -13.04 26.69
N THR A 3 8.23 -12.21 26.65
CA THR A 3 8.03 -10.77 26.59
C THR A 3 7.50 -10.37 25.20
N PRO A 4 6.57 -9.40 25.08
CA PRO A 4 5.98 -9.02 23.79
C PRO A 4 6.98 -8.60 22.70
N LYS A 5 8.21 -8.26 23.09
CA LYS A 5 9.29 -7.83 22.20
C LYS A 5 10.01 -9.02 21.53
N GLU A 6 10.16 -10.13 22.25
CA GLU A 6 10.77 -11.35 21.71
C GLU A 6 9.87 -12.01 20.65
N SER A 7 8.56 -12.05 20.90
CA SER A 7 7.60 -12.57 19.92
C SER A 7 7.54 -11.71 18.64
N GLN A 8 7.53 -10.38 18.77
CA GLN A 8 7.58 -9.47 17.61
C GLN A 8 8.86 -9.61 16.79
N THR A 9 10.00 -9.82 17.44
CA THR A 9 11.29 -10.03 16.76
C THR A 9 11.27 -11.35 15.96
N GLY A 10 10.68 -12.41 16.53
CA GLY A 10 10.48 -13.68 15.83
C GLY A 10 9.58 -13.55 14.61
N VAL A 11 8.46 -12.82 14.72
CA VAL A 11 7.53 -12.56 13.60
C VAL A 11 8.23 -11.77 12.49
N ALA A 12 8.96 -10.70 12.83
CA ALA A 12 9.69 -9.90 11.84
C ALA A 12 10.74 -10.74 11.10
N THR A 13 11.51 -11.54 11.85
CA THR A 13 12.54 -12.42 11.28
C THR A 13 11.92 -13.48 10.36
N ALA A 14 10.80 -14.08 10.77
CA ALA A 14 10.07 -15.05 9.95
C ALA A 14 9.60 -14.44 8.63
N ASN A 15 9.04 -13.23 8.66
CA ASN A 15 8.59 -12.51 7.48
C ASN A 15 9.75 -12.10 6.57
N GLU A 16 10.87 -11.65 7.14
CA GLU A 16 12.07 -11.31 6.36
C GLU A 16 12.63 -12.54 5.62
N LEU A 17 12.80 -13.67 6.32
CA LEU A 17 13.27 -14.91 5.71
C LEU A 17 12.26 -15.46 4.68
N TYR A 18 10.97 -15.39 4.99
CA TYR A 18 9.92 -15.82 4.09
C TYR A 18 9.86 -14.91 2.85
N TRP A 19 9.82 -13.60 2.94
CA TRP A 19 9.69 -12.78 1.73
C TRP A 19 11.04 -12.55 1.01
N GLY A 20 12.14 -12.46 1.74
CA GLY A 20 13.45 -12.06 1.22
C GLY A 20 14.33 -13.20 0.70
N SER A 21 14.03 -14.47 0.99
CA SER A 21 14.88 -15.60 0.58
C SER A 21 14.20 -16.55 -0.40
N LYS A 22 15.02 -17.34 -1.13
CA LYS A 22 14.58 -18.50 -1.93
C LYS A 22 14.61 -19.82 -1.15
N GLN A 23 14.85 -19.78 0.18
CA GLN A 23 14.91 -20.99 1.00
C GLN A 23 13.54 -21.66 1.06
N SER A 24 13.52 -22.99 1.18
CA SER A 24 12.25 -23.70 1.36
C SER A 24 11.63 -23.35 2.72
N VAL A 25 10.30 -23.40 2.80
CA VAL A 25 9.55 -23.13 4.05
C VAL A 25 10.01 -24.04 5.19
N ASN A 26 10.32 -25.31 4.89
CA ASN A 26 10.84 -26.25 5.88
C ASN A 26 12.18 -25.78 6.46
N LYS A 27 13.12 -25.33 5.62
CA LYS A 27 14.42 -24.84 6.10
C LYS A 27 14.29 -23.59 6.97
N ILE A 28 13.34 -22.70 6.64
CA ILE A 28 13.07 -21.50 7.45
C ILE A 28 12.48 -21.91 8.80
N ALA A 29 11.50 -22.82 8.80
CA ALA A 29 10.87 -23.32 10.01
C ALA A 29 11.89 -24.03 10.92
N GLU A 30 12.76 -24.87 10.36
CA GLU A 30 13.86 -25.53 11.06
C GLU A 30 14.83 -24.50 11.68
N GLY A 31 15.24 -23.48 10.91
CA GLY A 31 16.16 -22.44 11.39
C GLY A 31 15.59 -21.53 12.49
N LEU A 32 14.26 -21.46 12.61
CA LEU A 32 13.55 -20.70 13.64
C LEU A 32 13.02 -21.60 14.77
N GLU A 33 13.30 -22.91 14.73
CA GLU A 33 12.78 -23.90 15.67
C GLU A 33 11.24 -23.90 15.75
N LEU A 34 10.57 -23.62 14.64
CA LEU A 34 9.12 -23.61 14.49
C LEU A 34 8.63 -24.83 13.71
N SER A 35 7.39 -25.25 13.98
CA SER A 35 6.71 -26.14 13.06
C SER A 35 6.34 -25.40 11.76
N LYS A 36 6.21 -26.13 10.66
CA LYS A 36 5.76 -25.56 9.38
C LYS A 36 4.42 -24.82 9.52
N SER A 37 3.47 -25.40 10.24
CA SER A 37 2.16 -24.76 10.47
C SER A 37 2.29 -23.49 11.31
N ALA A 38 3.05 -23.56 12.41
CA ALA A 38 3.30 -22.38 13.26
C ALA A 38 3.97 -21.24 12.48
N LEU A 39 4.86 -21.56 11.52
CA LEU A 39 5.45 -20.56 10.64
C LEU A 39 4.39 -19.88 9.75
N TYR A 40 3.46 -20.63 9.16
CA TYR A 40 2.38 -20.04 8.37
C TYR A 40 1.42 -19.20 9.21
N ASP A 41 1.20 -19.55 10.47
CA ASP A 41 0.32 -18.81 11.37
C ASP A 41 0.88 -17.42 11.73
N ILE A 42 2.20 -17.23 11.63
CA ILE A 42 2.87 -15.96 11.98
C ILE A 42 3.33 -15.14 10.76
N ILE A 43 3.39 -15.73 9.58
CA ILE A 43 3.72 -15.00 8.35
C ILE A 43 2.59 -14.03 8.02
N GLN A 44 2.95 -12.78 7.79
CA GLN A 44 2.05 -11.72 7.37
C GLN A 44 2.08 -11.59 5.84
N PRO A 45 0.95 -11.25 5.21
CA PRO A 45 0.90 -10.88 3.79
C PRO A 45 1.87 -9.74 3.48
N HIS A 46 2.43 -9.72 2.28
CA HIS A 46 3.38 -8.70 1.86
C HIS A 46 2.65 -7.47 1.30
N PRO A 47 2.77 -6.27 1.90
CA PRO A 47 2.15 -5.06 1.36
C PRO A 47 2.82 -4.60 0.06
N LEU A 48 2.03 -4.13 -0.90
CA LEU A 48 2.53 -3.64 -2.20
C LEU A 48 2.64 -2.11 -2.28
N GLY A 49 2.01 -1.36 -1.36
CA GLY A 49 1.85 0.09 -1.57
C GLY A 49 0.95 0.43 -2.77
N LEU A 50 0.04 -0.49 -3.15
CA LEU A 50 -0.95 -0.31 -4.21
C LEU A 50 -2.36 -0.41 -3.62
N SER A 51 -3.32 0.26 -4.25
CA SER A 51 -4.69 0.42 -3.80
C SER A 51 -5.64 -0.49 -4.57
N CYS A 52 -6.56 -1.10 -3.84
CA CYS A 52 -7.58 -1.96 -4.42
C CYS A 52 -8.53 -1.12 -5.29
N PRO A 53 -8.80 -1.52 -6.55
CA PRO A 53 -9.66 -0.76 -7.45
C PRO A 53 -11.13 -0.74 -6.98
N THR A 54 -11.52 -1.65 -6.09
CA THR A 54 -12.88 -1.76 -5.58
C THR A 54 -13.13 -0.90 -4.35
N CYS A 55 -12.19 -0.87 -3.40
CA CYS A 55 -12.40 -0.24 -2.09
C CYS A 55 -11.31 0.77 -1.67
N GLY A 56 -10.27 0.96 -2.48
CA GLY A 56 -9.17 1.91 -2.25
C GLY A 56 -8.20 1.51 -1.14
N ARG A 57 -8.37 0.36 -0.48
CA ARG A 57 -7.49 -0.13 0.59
C ARG A 57 -6.23 -0.75 0.02
N GLU A 58 -5.16 -0.82 0.81
CA GLU A 58 -3.91 -1.41 0.35
C GLU A 58 -4.09 -2.90 -0.01
N VAL A 59 -3.53 -3.31 -1.14
CA VAL A 59 -3.47 -4.71 -1.56
C VAL A 59 -2.17 -5.37 -1.12
N VAL A 60 -2.23 -6.69 -0.95
CA VAL A 60 -1.12 -7.50 -0.45
C VAL A 60 -0.89 -8.73 -1.33
N PHE A 61 0.33 -9.29 -1.30
CA PHE A 61 0.56 -10.66 -1.73
C PHE A 61 0.29 -11.62 -0.57
N ALA A 62 -0.64 -12.55 -0.76
CA ALA A 62 -0.99 -13.53 0.26
C ALA A 62 0.11 -14.57 0.51
N ASN A 63 0.89 -14.92 -0.52
CA ASN A 63 1.99 -15.89 -0.42
C ASN A 63 3.04 -15.67 -1.54
N ARG A 64 4.16 -16.38 -1.46
CA ARG A 64 5.24 -16.30 -2.48
C ARG A 64 4.77 -16.63 -3.90
N THR A 65 3.89 -17.61 -4.06
CA THR A 65 3.36 -18.01 -5.37
C THR A 65 2.53 -16.89 -5.99
N ALA A 66 1.74 -16.18 -5.18
CA ALA A 66 0.98 -15.02 -5.62
C ALA A 66 1.92 -13.90 -6.09
N ARG A 67 2.98 -13.62 -5.32
CA ARG A 67 4.03 -12.66 -5.72
C ARG A 67 4.71 -13.05 -7.03
N GLU A 68 5.07 -14.31 -7.21
CA GLU A 68 5.69 -14.79 -8.45
C GLU A 68 4.77 -14.66 -9.67
N LYS A 69 3.46 -14.67 -9.44
CA LYS A 69 2.45 -14.47 -10.48
C LYS A 69 1.99 -13.01 -10.63
N GLY A 70 2.45 -12.10 -9.78
CA GLY A 70 1.95 -10.72 -9.72
C GLY A 70 0.46 -10.63 -9.33
N LEU A 71 -0.06 -11.60 -8.56
CA LEU A 71 -1.48 -11.67 -8.19
C LEU A 71 -1.70 -11.05 -6.80
N ALA A 72 -2.27 -9.86 -6.76
CA ALA A 72 -2.57 -9.12 -5.54
C ALA A 72 -3.98 -9.45 -5.01
N THR A 73 -4.14 -9.38 -3.68
CA THR A 73 -5.40 -9.60 -2.98
C THR A 73 -5.71 -8.43 -2.06
N CYS A 74 -6.99 -8.07 -1.95
CA CYS A 74 -7.50 -7.15 -0.94
C CYS A 74 -8.11 -7.92 0.24
N SER A 75 -7.67 -7.63 1.46
CA SER A 75 -8.20 -8.25 2.69
C SER A 75 -9.57 -7.74 3.13
N GLU A 76 -10.06 -6.66 2.54
CA GLU A 76 -11.28 -5.97 2.98
C GLU A 76 -12.50 -6.28 2.09
N CYS A 77 -12.28 -6.59 0.82
CA CYS A 77 -13.35 -6.84 -0.16
C CYS A 77 -13.11 -8.08 -1.04
N ASP A 78 -12.12 -8.90 -0.71
CA ASP A 78 -11.76 -10.15 -1.40
C ASP A 78 -11.44 -10.00 -2.89
N TRP A 79 -11.16 -8.78 -3.36
CA TRP A 79 -10.69 -8.57 -4.72
C TRP A 79 -9.35 -9.30 -4.94
N GLU A 80 -9.24 -10.00 -6.06
CA GLU A 80 -8.03 -10.68 -6.51
C GLU A 80 -7.80 -10.35 -7.99
N GLY A 81 -6.59 -9.92 -8.34
CA GLY A 81 -6.24 -9.52 -9.69
C GLY A 81 -4.75 -9.23 -9.86
N PRO A 82 -4.28 -8.99 -11.09
CA PRO A 82 -2.89 -8.62 -11.32
C PRO A 82 -2.58 -7.27 -10.65
N GLU A 83 -1.35 -7.10 -10.17
CA GLU A 83 -0.91 -5.83 -9.58
C GLU A 83 -0.98 -4.66 -10.57
N ASP A 84 -0.88 -4.93 -11.87
CA ASP A 84 -0.99 -3.91 -12.93
C ASP A 84 -2.39 -3.28 -13.03
N ASP A 85 -3.43 -3.92 -12.48
CA ASP A 85 -4.81 -3.40 -12.44
C ASP A 85 -5.06 -2.50 -11.20
N THR A 86 -4.00 -2.14 -10.46
CA THR A 86 -4.10 -1.36 -9.21
C THR A 86 -3.38 -0.02 -9.30
N ASP A 87 -3.92 0.98 -8.59
CA ASP A 87 -3.36 2.34 -8.54
C ASP A 87 -2.43 2.51 -7.33
N PRO A 88 -1.52 3.51 -7.31
CA PRO A 88 -0.67 3.77 -6.14
C PRO A 88 -1.47 4.00 -4.85
N PHE A 89 -1.08 3.34 -3.76
CA PHE A 89 -1.70 3.55 -2.45
C PHE A 89 -1.18 4.84 -1.81
N VAL A 90 -2.05 5.83 -1.67
CA VAL A 90 -1.76 7.04 -0.91
C VAL A 90 -2.18 6.79 0.54
N ALA A 91 -1.23 6.37 1.37
CA ALA A 91 -1.47 6.32 2.80
C ALA A 91 -1.77 7.74 3.30
N GLU A 92 -2.96 7.96 3.87
CA GLU A 92 -3.30 9.19 4.58
C GLU A 92 -2.37 9.33 5.78
N ARG A 93 -1.20 9.95 5.59
CA ARG A 93 -0.36 10.35 6.70
C ARG A 93 -1.00 11.63 7.25
N PRO A 94 -1.38 11.70 8.54
CA PRO A 94 -1.84 12.95 9.12
C PRO A 94 -0.73 13.98 8.98
N VAL A 95 -0.95 14.96 8.11
CA VAL A 95 -0.06 16.11 7.97
C VAL A 95 -0.24 16.95 9.22
N VAL A 96 0.70 16.87 10.15
CA VAL A 96 0.78 17.81 11.26
C VAL A 96 1.26 19.14 10.67
N LEU A 97 0.31 19.98 10.26
CA LEU A 97 0.60 21.36 9.91
C LEU A 97 1.09 22.06 11.19
N PRO A 98 2.26 22.72 11.19
CA PRO A 98 2.64 23.57 12.31
C PRO A 98 1.62 24.69 12.44
N THR A 99 0.86 24.68 13.54
CA THR A 99 0.06 25.83 13.97
C THR A 99 1.03 26.93 14.36
N TYR A 100 1.20 27.91 13.48
CA TYR A 100 1.89 29.14 13.81
C TYR A 100 1.01 29.88 14.83
N GLU A 101 1.31 29.75 16.10
CA GLU A 101 0.81 30.68 17.12
C GLU A 101 1.98 31.46 17.68
N GLU A 102 1.72 32.76 17.91
CA GLU A 102 2.59 33.80 18.46
C GLU A 102 3.65 34.40 17.52
N ARG A 103 3.17 35.37 16.73
CA ARG A 103 3.95 36.48 16.16
C ARG A 103 4.57 37.28 17.30
N GLY A 104 5.74 36.86 17.77
CA GLY A 104 6.68 37.71 18.49
C GLY A 104 7.24 38.76 17.54
N GLU A 105 6.90 40.02 17.79
CA GLU A 105 7.44 41.21 17.16
C GLU A 105 8.98 41.20 17.18
N VAL A 106 9.62 41.26 16.01
CA VAL A 106 11.08 41.41 15.91
C VAL A 106 11.41 42.59 15.01
N ASP A 107 12.02 43.59 15.65
CA ASP A 107 12.60 44.83 15.14
C ASP A 107 13.50 44.60 13.91
N VAL A 108 13.18 45.27 12.79
CA VAL A 108 13.95 45.16 11.54
C VAL A 108 15.14 46.14 11.61
N GLY A 109 16.27 45.63 12.12
CA GLY A 109 17.58 46.23 11.97
C GLY A 109 18.27 45.77 10.68
N ASP A 110 18.71 46.73 9.90
CA ASP A 110 19.29 46.65 8.55
C ASP A 110 20.57 45.77 8.44
N ARG A 111 20.81 45.28 7.22
CA ARG A 111 22.12 44.94 6.60
C ARG A 111 22.55 43.46 6.50
N ALA A 112 22.14 42.88 5.36
CA ALA A 112 22.87 42.05 4.39
C ALA A 112 23.59 40.73 4.81
N GLU A 113 23.66 39.84 3.81
CA GLU A 113 24.60 38.72 3.62
C GLU A 113 24.43 37.45 4.48
N ASN A 114 23.62 36.50 4.00
CA ASN A 114 24.03 35.14 3.54
C ASN A 114 22.93 34.06 3.73
N ALA A 115 22.92 33.13 2.76
CA ALA A 115 22.45 31.75 2.85
C ALA A 115 20.93 31.42 2.81
N SER A 116 20.60 30.79 1.67
CA SER A 116 19.86 29.53 1.58
C SER A 116 18.32 29.52 1.64
N VAL A 117 17.81 28.71 0.71
CA VAL A 117 16.49 28.07 0.62
C VAL A 117 15.37 28.99 0.11
N GLU A 118 15.13 28.94 -1.19
CA GLU A 118 13.81 29.24 -1.74
C GLU A 118 13.01 27.93 -1.84
N PRO A 119 11.95 27.75 -1.02
CA PRO A 119 10.89 26.83 -1.34
C PRO A 119 9.82 27.57 -2.17
N PHE A 120 9.67 27.11 -3.41
CA PHE A 120 8.40 26.99 -4.13
C PHE A 120 7.37 28.13 -4.01
N ALA A 121 7.35 29.01 -5.02
CA ALA A 121 6.14 29.58 -5.59
C ALA A 121 6.50 29.88 -7.06
N GLN A 122 5.80 29.43 -8.10
CA GLN A 122 4.40 29.72 -8.37
C GLN A 122 3.80 28.61 -9.25
N LEU A 123 2.66 28.06 -8.84
CA LEU A 123 1.75 27.35 -9.74
C LEU A 123 0.94 28.42 -10.47
N ASP A 124 1.25 28.61 -11.75
CA ASP A 124 0.49 29.45 -12.65
C ASP A 124 -0.92 28.87 -12.80
N SER A 125 -1.89 29.59 -12.25
CA SER A 125 -3.30 29.25 -12.33
C SER A 125 -3.86 29.79 -13.64
N SER A 126 -3.67 29.05 -14.74
CA SER A 126 -4.37 29.35 -15.99
C SER A 126 -5.54 28.39 -16.16
N THR A 127 -6.73 28.93 -15.89
CA THR A 127 -8.05 28.39 -16.19
C THR A 127 -8.17 27.90 -17.63
N THR A 128 -8.64 26.67 -17.85
CA THR A 128 -9.58 26.40 -18.96
C THR A 128 -10.54 25.27 -18.60
N ARG A 129 -11.81 25.62 -18.43
CA ARG A 129 -12.95 24.71 -18.42
C ARG A 129 -13.07 24.02 -19.78
N THR A 130 -13.25 22.71 -19.77
CA THR A 130 -14.01 22.01 -20.83
C THR A 130 -14.89 20.95 -20.19
N MET A 131 -16.18 21.23 -20.17
CA MET A 131 -17.20 20.22 -19.94
C MET A 131 -17.25 19.32 -21.17
N ALA A 132 -17.09 18.01 -20.98
CA ALA A 132 -17.44 17.01 -21.98
C ALA A 132 -18.38 15.98 -21.32
N ALA A 133 -19.67 16.28 -21.42
CA ALA A 133 -20.74 15.33 -21.24
C ALA A 133 -20.69 14.31 -22.39
N GLY A 134 -20.72 13.01 -22.09
CA GLY A 134 -20.59 11.98 -23.12
C GLY A 134 -21.05 10.60 -22.68
N ALA A 135 -22.35 10.36 -22.87
CA ALA A 135 -23.01 9.09 -23.21
C ALA A 135 -22.99 7.90 -22.21
N LEU A 136 -24.18 7.67 -21.66
CA LEU A 136 -24.73 6.42 -21.13
C LEU A 136 -24.75 5.28 -22.18
N LEU A 137 -24.67 4.02 -21.71
CA LEU A 137 -25.27 2.76 -22.23
C LEU A 137 -24.26 1.61 -22.42
N GLY A 138 -24.29 0.62 -21.53
CA GLY A 138 -23.57 -0.65 -21.74
C GLY A 138 -23.75 -1.76 -20.70
N ALA A 139 -24.68 -1.63 -19.74
CA ALA A 139 -24.94 -2.62 -18.71
C ALA A 139 -26.17 -3.47 -19.04
N ALA A 140 -26.03 -4.53 -19.84
CA ALA A 140 -27.05 -5.60 -19.92
C ALA A 140 -26.57 -6.91 -20.58
N ALA A 141 -25.57 -6.91 -21.46
CA ALA A 141 -25.23 -8.09 -22.26
C ALA A 141 -24.24 -9.09 -21.61
N GLY A 142 -23.52 -8.70 -20.55
CA GLY A 142 -22.46 -9.54 -19.96
C GLY A 142 -22.93 -10.66 -19.02
N LEU A 143 -24.04 -10.45 -18.29
CA LEU A 143 -24.49 -11.40 -17.26
C LEU A 143 -25.10 -12.70 -17.82
N ALA A 144 -25.51 -12.72 -19.08
CA ALA A 144 -26.07 -13.93 -19.72
C ALA A 144 -24.99 -14.97 -20.08
N LEU A 145 -23.75 -14.55 -20.36
CA LEU A 145 -22.66 -15.47 -20.72
C LEU A 145 -22.07 -16.19 -19.49
N VAL A 146 -21.98 -15.50 -18.35
CA VAL A 146 -21.42 -16.08 -17.11
C VAL A 146 -22.27 -17.25 -16.61
N LEU A 147 -23.60 -17.13 -16.62
CA LEU A 147 -24.50 -18.20 -16.17
C LEU A 147 -24.52 -19.45 -17.07
N TRP A 148 -24.12 -19.33 -18.34
CA TRP A 148 -24.07 -20.48 -19.25
C TRP A 148 -22.81 -21.34 -19.05
N THR A 149 -21.69 -20.73 -18.63
CA THR A 149 -20.43 -21.46 -18.42
C THR A 149 -20.42 -22.34 -17.16
N TRP A 150 -21.33 -22.11 -16.21
CA TRP A 150 -21.45 -22.91 -14.99
C TRP A 150 -22.38 -24.12 -15.14
N ARG A 151 -23.03 -24.28 -16.29
CA ARG A 151 -24.03 -25.33 -16.53
C ARG A 151 -23.56 -26.46 -17.46
N ARG A 152 -22.26 -26.56 -17.73
CA ARG A 152 -21.64 -27.63 -18.50
C ARG A 152 -20.52 -28.27 -17.69
#